data_AF-A0A0L0DEE3-F1
#
_entry.id   AF-A0A0L0DEE3-F1
#
_cell.length_a   1.000
_cell.length_b   1.000
_cell.length_c   1.000
_cell.angle_alpha   90.00
_cell.angle_beta   90.00
_cell.angle_gamma   90.00
#
_symmetry.space_group_name_H-M   'P 1'
#
loop_
_entity.id
_entity.type
_entity.pdbx_description
1 polymer ?
#
loop_
_entity_poly.entity_id
_entity_poly.type
_entity_poly.pdbx_seq_one_letter_code
_entity_poly.pdbx_strand_id
1 'polypeptide(L)'
;MDELDCALDLMRRLPPADVEENLAGVIDLVPDLMDELLSAVDQPLRVEKDEASGKDYLLCDYNRDGDSYRSPWSNAYNPPLDYDGTFPSERLRTFEEKANGVFDTYRSLYYEGGVSSVYAWDLDSGFACVVLIKKTEDGSGKKGAKGSWDSIHVVEVQENGADVHYKITSTIMLSLITNVPGCDDVNLSGSLTRQATSDANVSSQDSSAPHIVNIGKLVEEMESKMRNALEQIYFGKTNDIISSDLRVASGLGEANRRKALATQAMAEMGARSEFVNTLQRLHELYNAQTRTLEQELLQSQAVVVDQRNLISSLEAKVAGLNARVAEVEASHRAVVSERAHLLDENVQLAAALQKTKTDLSKLVHFKQAILHTFDDPDLAPSAAFSPQRSGASYATPRAGASAEPPLSSSVSAALNIADRYSTMAASELAYAGTGVATQSPPANNYAAPSTPLRSSVSNAAADELIAEINRSINSPSSAARASPVRPRTMPPSASTAPASPGGPALDSVDGREFFRAARARLSYEQFNAFLESIKALNNHQVTRDDTLRKAWELFGPAGEDLYAQFKALISKHA
;
A
#
# COMPACT_ATOMS: atom_id res chain seq x y z
N MET A 1 25.80 -43.49 28.40
CA MET A 1 25.01 -43.31 27.17
C MET A 1 23.97 -44.39 27.24
N ASP A 2 22.71 -44.05 27.00
CA ASP A 2 21.64 -45.03 27.10
C ASP A 2 21.79 -46.12 26.02
N GLU A 3 21.20 -47.30 26.21
CA GLU A 3 21.24 -48.35 25.17
C GLU A 3 20.38 -47.91 23.97
N LEU A 4 19.25 -47.25 24.24
CA LEU A 4 18.44 -46.55 23.24
C LEU A 4 19.22 -45.41 22.55
N ASP A 5 19.94 -44.56 23.29
CA ASP A 5 20.81 -43.51 22.70
C ASP A 5 21.79 -44.10 21.69
N CYS A 6 22.41 -45.24 22.05
CA CYS A 6 23.42 -45.91 21.23
C CYS A 6 22.79 -46.53 19.98
N ALA A 7 21.63 -47.18 20.09
CA ALA A 7 20.89 -47.72 18.96
C ALA A 7 20.43 -46.62 17.99
N LEU A 8 19.90 -45.50 18.52
CA LEU A 8 19.48 -44.36 17.71
C LEU A 8 20.66 -43.59 17.09
N ASP A 9 21.83 -43.54 17.74
CA ASP A 9 23.06 -43.00 17.13
C ASP A 9 23.65 -43.94 16.07
N LEU A 10 23.50 -45.26 16.22
CA LEU A 10 23.87 -46.25 15.21
C LEU A 10 22.99 -46.13 13.95
N MET A 11 21.66 -46.04 14.10
CA MET A 11 20.74 -45.85 12.98
C MET A 11 20.97 -44.53 12.21
N ARG A 12 21.57 -43.51 12.86
CA ARG A 12 22.01 -42.26 12.20
C ARG A 12 23.35 -42.38 11.44
N ARG A 13 24.02 -43.53 11.50
CA ARG A 13 25.35 -43.79 10.90
C ARG A 13 25.33 -44.92 9.86
N LEU A 14 24.43 -45.87 10.00
CA LEU A 14 24.24 -46.96 9.02
C LEU A 14 23.68 -46.43 7.69
N PRO A 15 23.85 -47.16 6.57
CA PRO A 15 23.36 -46.70 5.27
C PRO A 15 21.82 -46.53 5.27
N PRO A 16 21.29 -45.33 5.00
CA PRO A 16 19.85 -45.06 5.09
C PRO A 16 19.04 -45.66 3.94
N ALA A 17 19.70 -46.24 2.93
CA ALA A 17 19.02 -47.03 1.88
C ALA A 17 18.52 -48.37 2.42
N ASP A 18 19.21 -48.93 3.41
CA ASP A 18 19.01 -50.28 3.94
C ASP A 18 18.34 -50.24 5.33
N VAL A 19 17.61 -49.15 5.62
CA VAL A 19 17.09 -48.81 6.96
C VAL A 19 16.17 -49.90 7.57
N GLU A 20 15.40 -50.61 6.75
CA GLU A 20 14.54 -51.72 7.19
C GLU A 20 15.39 -52.91 7.72
N GLU A 21 16.43 -53.31 6.99
CA GLU A 21 17.36 -54.39 7.38
C GLU A 21 18.21 -53.99 8.58
N ASN A 22 18.67 -52.73 8.61
CA ASN A 22 19.40 -52.17 9.75
C ASN A 22 18.55 -52.15 11.03
N LEU A 23 17.27 -51.74 10.95
CA LEU A 23 16.38 -51.70 12.10
C LEU A 23 16.07 -53.11 12.63
N ALA A 24 15.77 -54.06 11.73
CA ALA A 24 15.59 -55.46 12.09
C ALA A 24 16.84 -56.05 12.78
N GLY A 25 18.04 -55.80 12.23
CA GLY A 25 19.29 -56.26 12.83
C GLY A 25 19.66 -55.62 14.18
N VAL A 26 19.16 -54.40 14.46
CA VAL A 26 19.29 -53.76 15.77
C VAL A 26 18.27 -54.32 16.78
N ILE A 27 17.05 -54.63 16.34
CA ILE A 27 16.02 -55.30 17.16
C ILE A 27 16.46 -56.73 17.53
N ASP A 28 17.02 -57.49 16.59
CA ASP A 28 17.62 -58.82 16.85
C ASP A 28 18.79 -58.77 17.85
N LEU A 29 19.48 -57.63 17.94
CA LEU A 29 20.60 -57.42 18.87
C LEU A 29 20.13 -56.98 20.28
N VAL A 30 19.08 -56.16 20.36
CA VAL A 30 18.52 -55.63 21.62
C VAL A 30 16.98 -55.71 21.60
N PRO A 31 16.39 -56.92 21.74
CA PRO A 31 14.95 -57.13 21.59
C PRO A 31 14.13 -56.45 22.68
N ASP A 32 14.72 -56.20 23.86
CA ASP A 32 14.08 -55.49 24.97
C ASP A 32 13.73 -54.02 24.64
N LEU A 33 14.33 -53.45 23.59
CA LEU A 33 14.07 -52.09 23.10
C LEU A 33 13.17 -52.05 21.84
N MET A 34 12.60 -53.18 21.40
CA MET A 34 11.85 -53.29 20.13
C MET A 34 10.77 -52.22 19.97
N ASP A 35 9.90 -52.04 20.98
CA ASP A 35 8.78 -51.10 20.92
C ASP A 35 9.26 -49.64 20.91
N GLU A 36 10.33 -49.32 21.64
CA GLU A 36 10.93 -47.98 21.66
C GLU A 36 11.62 -47.65 20.34
N LEU A 37 12.28 -48.63 19.72
CA LEU A 37 12.96 -48.48 18.43
C LEU A 37 11.96 -48.31 17.27
N LEU A 38 10.91 -49.11 17.22
CA LEU A 38 9.83 -48.97 16.22
C LEU A 38 9.10 -47.62 16.37
N SER A 39 8.92 -47.13 17.59
CA SER A 39 8.31 -45.82 17.87
C SER A 39 9.23 -44.62 17.54
N ALA A 40 10.56 -44.81 17.59
CA ALA A 40 11.54 -43.73 17.45
C ALA A 40 12.29 -43.68 16.09
N VAL A 41 12.15 -44.69 15.23
CA VAL A 41 12.85 -44.78 13.94
C VAL A 41 11.85 -44.82 12.78
N ASP A 42 11.71 -43.69 12.08
CA ASP A 42 10.90 -43.60 10.86
C ASP A 42 11.34 -44.62 9.79
N GLN A 43 10.40 -45.41 9.27
CA GLN A 43 10.60 -46.41 8.22
C GLN A 43 10.04 -45.93 6.86
N PRO A 44 10.58 -46.37 5.71
CA PRO A 44 10.07 -46.00 4.39
C PRO A 44 8.60 -46.42 4.22
N LEU A 45 7.76 -45.51 3.72
CA LEU A 45 6.33 -45.77 3.67
C LEU A 45 6.02 -46.86 2.64
N ARG A 46 5.26 -47.87 3.05
CA ARG A 46 4.78 -48.93 2.15
C ARG A 46 3.40 -48.55 1.62
N VAL A 47 3.10 -48.95 0.38
CA VAL A 47 1.79 -48.72 -0.24
C VAL A 47 1.01 -50.02 -0.21
N GLU A 48 -0.22 -49.97 0.29
CA GLU A 48 -1.18 -51.07 0.21
C GLU A 48 -2.48 -50.59 -0.43
N LYS A 49 -3.37 -51.51 -0.81
CA LYS A 49 -4.62 -51.22 -1.50
C LYS A 49 -5.81 -51.73 -0.71
N ASP A 50 -6.72 -50.82 -0.39
CA ASP A 50 -7.98 -51.13 0.28
C ASP A 50 -8.96 -51.74 -0.73
N GLU A 51 -9.28 -53.02 -0.57
CA GLU A 51 -10.18 -53.75 -1.46
C GLU A 51 -11.60 -53.18 -1.46
N ALA A 52 -12.07 -52.58 -0.36
CA ALA A 52 -13.43 -52.07 -0.23
C ALA A 52 -13.64 -50.71 -0.92
N SER A 53 -12.64 -49.83 -0.89
CA SER A 53 -12.70 -48.53 -1.58
C SER A 53 -12.02 -48.52 -2.97
N GLY A 54 -11.20 -49.54 -3.26
CA GLY A 54 -10.39 -49.62 -4.48
C GLY A 54 -9.23 -48.62 -4.53
N LYS A 55 -8.96 -47.90 -3.43
CA LYS A 55 -7.92 -46.87 -3.31
C LYS A 55 -6.67 -47.41 -2.64
N ASP A 56 -5.55 -46.78 -2.95
CA ASP A 56 -4.27 -47.08 -2.31
C ASP A 56 -4.12 -46.23 -1.03
N TYR A 57 -3.38 -46.73 -0.04
CA TYR A 57 -3.09 -46.07 1.23
C TYR A 57 -1.66 -46.37 1.71
N LEU A 58 -1.19 -45.65 2.72
CA LEU A 58 0.18 -45.74 3.23
C LEU A 58 0.25 -46.45 4.58
N LEU A 59 1.22 -47.35 4.73
CA LEU A 59 1.49 -48.07 5.97
C LEU A 59 2.56 -47.35 6.79
N CYS A 60 2.31 -47.25 8.09
CA CYS A 60 3.24 -46.84 9.13
C CYS A 60 2.79 -47.47 10.47
N ASP A 61 3.63 -47.40 11.50
CA ASP A 61 3.26 -47.97 12.81
C ASP A 61 2.08 -47.20 13.48
N TYR A 62 1.81 -45.93 13.11
CA TYR A 62 0.64 -45.17 13.59
C TYR A 62 -0.72 -45.63 13.03
N ASN A 63 -0.76 -46.53 12.04
CA ASN A 63 -2.00 -47.17 11.59
C ASN A 63 -1.96 -48.71 11.69
N ARG A 64 -0.98 -49.24 12.42
CA ARG A 64 -0.78 -50.67 12.69
C ARG A 64 -1.46 -51.09 13.98
N ASP A 65 -1.99 -52.31 14.01
CA ASP A 65 -2.46 -53.01 15.22
C ASP A 65 -2.13 -54.49 15.03
N GLY A 66 -1.27 -55.05 15.90
CA GLY A 66 -0.61 -56.32 15.64
C GLY A 66 0.16 -56.31 14.31
N ASP A 67 -0.17 -57.23 13.41
CA ASP A 67 0.37 -57.28 12.03
C ASP A 67 -0.63 -56.81 10.96
N SER A 68 -1.66 -56.08 11.37
CA SER A 68 -2.71 -55.56 10.48
C SER A 68 -2.68 -54.04 10.41
N TYR A 69 -3.09 -53.46 9.28
CA TYR A 69 -3.07 -52.01 9.04
C TYR A 69 -4.45 -51.45 8.70
N ARG A 70 -4.81 -50.32 9.32
CA ARG A 70 -6.09 -49.64 9.10
C ARG A 70 -6.09 -48.85 7.80
N SER A 71 -7.08 -49.09 6.93
CA SER A 71 -7.37 -48.23 5.77
C SER A 71 -8.00 -46.92 6.23
N PRO A 72 -7.56 -45.75 5.72
CA PRO A 72 -8.19 -44.47 6.04
C PRO A 72 -9.53 -44.33 5.30
N TRP A 73 -9.78 -45.11 4.25
CA TRP A 73 -10.95 -45.00 3.39
C TRP A 73 -12.13 -45.84 3.89
N SER A 74 -11.89 -47.12 4.18
CA SER A 74 -12.92 -48.05 4.69
C SER A 74 -12.98 -48.13 6.22
N ASN A 75 -12.00 -47.58 6.93
CA ASN A 75 -11.81 -47.72 8.38
C ASN A 75 -11.73 -49.18 8.86
N ALA A 76 -11.36 -50.11 7.98
CA ALA A 76 -11.15 -51.51 8.29
C ALA A 76 -9.66 -51.84 8.37
N TYR A 77 -9.31 -52.85 9.17
CA TYR A 77 -7.96 -53.43 9.21
C TYR A 77 -7.79 -54.49 8.12
N ASN A 78 -6.61 -54.52 7.49
CA ASN A 78 -6.15 -55.62 6.65
C ASN A 78 -4.81 -56.18 7.17
N PRO A 79 -4.68 -57.49 7.43
CA PRO A 79 -5.77 -58.48 7.54
C PRO A 79 -6.86 -58.09 8.55
N PRO A 80 -8.06 -58.71 8.50
CA PRO A 80 -9.06 -58.51 9.55
C PRO A 80 -8.55 -59.01 10.91
N LEU A 81 -8.75 -58.21 11.96
CA LEU A 81 -8.37 -58.56 13.33
C LEU A 81 -9.34 -59.58 13.95
N ASP A 82 -8.78 -60.53 14.71
CA ASP A 82 -9.55 -61.48 15.55
C ASP A 82 -10.07 -60.84 16.87
N TYR A 83 -9.71 -59.59 17.14
CA TYR A 83 -10.07 -58.82 18.34
C TYR A 83 -10.53 -57.39 17.98
N ASP A 84 -11.04 -56.66 18.98
CA ASP A 84 -11.50 -55.28 18.81
C ASP A 84 -10.28 -54.34 18.72
N GLY A 85 -9.98 -53.86 17.51
CA GLY A 85 -8.80 -53.06 17.20
C GLY A 85 -8.92 -51.58 17.57
N THR A 86 -7.81 -50.86 17.44
CA THR A 86 -7.72 -49.45 17.84
C THR A 86 -8.39 -48.51 16.82
N PHE A 87 -9.54 -47.92 17.18
CA PHE A 87 -10.29 -46.98 16.32
C PHE A 87 -10.40 -45.57 16.93
N PRO A 88 -10.33 -44.50 16.11
CA PRO A 88 -10.57 -43.13 16.57
C PRO A 88 -12.03 -42.87 16.93
N SER A 89 -12.27 -41.91 17.83
CA SER A 89 -13.61 -41.45 18.20
C SER A 89 -14.43 -40.95 17.00
N GLU A 90 -15.77 -40.94 17.08
CA GLU A 90 -16.64 -40.51 15.96
C GLU A 90 -16.36 -39.07 15.50
N ARG A 91 -16.05 -38.15 16.44
CA ARG A 91 -15.59 -36.78 16.15
C ARG A 91 -14.27 -36.79 15.39
N LEU A 92 -13.32 -37.64 15.81
CA LEU A 92 -11.98 -37.68 15.23
C LEU A 92 -11.92 -38.42 13.89
N ARG A 93 -12.72 -39.48 13.70
CA ARG A 93 -12.95 -40.12 12.39
C ARG A 93 -13.55 -39.14 11.39
N THR A 94 -14.50 -38.31 11.84
CA THR A 94 -15.09 -37.22 11.05
C THR A 94 -14.07 -36.11 10.72
N PHE A 95 -13.01 -35.94 11.50
CA PHE A 95 -11.84 -35.11 11.16
C PHE A 95 -10.93 -35.84 10.16
N GLU A 96 -10.62 -37.12 10.38
CA GLU A 96 -9.71 -37.96 9.58
C GLU A 96 -10.15 -38.04 8.12
N GLU A 97 -11.45 -38.27 7.85
CA GLU A 97 -11.99 -38.32 6.49
C GLU A 97 -11.87 -36.97 5.74
N LYS A 98 -12.12 -35.86 6.43
CA LYS A 98 -11.95 -34.51 5.87
C LYS A 98 -10.48 -34.17 5.65
N ALA A 99 -9.61 -34.57 6.57
CA ALA A 99 -8.17 -34.36 6.47
C ALA A 99 -7.59 -35.15 5.28
N ASN A 100 -7.97 -36.42 5.09
CA ASN A 100 -7.59 -37.20 3.91
C ASN A 100 -8.00 -36.50 2.60
N GLY A 101 -9.22 -35.95 2.50
CA GLY A 101 -9.66 -35.20 1.32
C GLY A 101 -8.87 -33.91 1.06
N VAL A 102 -8.50 -33.18 2.12
CA VAL A 102 -7.66 -31.97 2.01
C VAL A 102 -6.23 -32.32 1.63
N PHE A 103 -5.62 -33.33 2.25
CA PHE A 103 -4.23 -33.71 1.98
C PHE A 103 -4.05 -34.48 0.67
N ASP A 104 -5.07 -35.18 0.16
CA ASP A 104 -5.06 -35.71 -1.22
C ASP A 104 -5.12 -34.58 -2.27
N THR A 105 -5.80 -33.48 -1.95
CA THR A 105 -5.77 -32.25 -2.77
C THR A 105 -4.39 -31.58 -2.70
N TYR A 106 -3.81 -31.46 -1.50
CA TYR A 106 -2.45 -30.94 -1.29
C TYR A 106 -1.39 -31.75 -2.07
N ARG A 107 -1.42 -33.08 -1.93
CA ARG A 107 -0.61 -34.03 -2.70
C ARG A 107 -0.75 -33.77 -4.21
N SER A 108 -1.98 -33.67 -4.70
CA SER A 108 -2.24 -33.45 -6.13
C SER A 108 -1.67 -32.12 -6.64
N LEU A 109 -1.64 -31.07 -5.81
CA LEU A 109 -1.10 -29.75 -6.15
C LEU A 109 0.44 -29.68 -6.08
N TYR A 110 1.08 -30.42 -5.16
CA TYR A 110 2.53 -30.32 -4.90
C TYR A 110 3.40 -31.46 -5.44
N TYR A 111 2.81 -32.64 -5.71
CA TYR A 111 3.54 -33.85 -6.09
C TYR A 111 3.15 -34.40 -7.48
N GLU A 112 2.06 -33.88 -8.07
CA GLU A 112 1.49 -34.27 -9.38
C GLU A 112 1.26 -35.79 -9.53
N GLY A 113 1.08 -36.51 -8.41
CA GLY A 113 1.03 -37.97 -8.36
C GLY A 113 1.29 -38.49 -6.95
N GLY A 114 1.74 -39.74 -6.83
CA GLY A 114 1.97 -40.40 -5.55
C GLY A 114 0.68 -40.75 -4.79
N VAL A 115 0.83 -41.20 -3.55
CA VAL A 115 -0.24 -41.58 -2.62
C VAL A 115 -0.11 -40.72 -1.35
N SER A 116 -1.22 -40.49 -0.66
CA SER A 116 -1.25 -39.83 0.66
C SER A 116 -2.25 -40.50 1.58
N SER A 117 -2.02 -40.44 2.88
CA SER A 117 -2.96 -40.95 3.89
C SER A 117 -2.83 -40.11 5.16
N VAL A 118 -3.94 -39.96 5.88
CA VAL A 118 -3.99 -39.29 7.18
C VAL A 118 -4.65 -40.22 8.18
N TYR A 119 -4.02 -40.38 9.33
CA TYR A 119 -4.54 -41.14 10.47
C TYR A 119 -4.57 -40.26 11.70
N ALA A 120 -5.61 -40.39 12.51
CA ALA A 120 -5.76 -39.65 13.75
C ALA A 120 -6.11 -40.58 14.92
N TRP A 121 -5.68 -40.21 16.12
CA TRP A 121 -5.97 -40.92 17.37
C TRP A 121 -6.16 -39.92 18.52
N ASP A 122 -7.09 -40.25 19.43
CA ASP A 122 -7.45 -39.41 20.56
C ASP A 122 -6.35 -39.41 21.65
N LEU A 123 -6.23 -38.33 22.43
CA LEU A 123 -5.28 -38.18 23.54
C LEU A 123 -6.00 -37.62 24.79
N ASP A 124 -5.44 -37.86 25.97
CA ASP A 124 -5.99 -37.37 27.27
C ASP A 124 -6.30 -35.87 27.31
N SER A 125 -5.60 -35.06 26.50
CA SER A 125 -5.68 -33.59 26.47
C SER A 125 -5.87 -33.02 25.05
N GLY A 126 -6.45 -33.80 24.14
CA GLY A 126 -6.71 -33.40 22.75
C GLY A 126 -6.68 -34.57 21.79
N PHE A 127 -5.91 -34.46 20.71
CA PHE A 127 -5.69 -35.55 19.75
C PHE A 127 -4.32 -35.44 19.07
N ALA A 128 -3.91 -36.47 18.36
CA ALA A 128 -2.81 -36.39 17.41
C ALA A 128 -3.22 -36.96 16.05
N CYS A 129 -2.45 -36.60 15.02
CA CYS A 129 -2.59 -37.19 13.70
C CYS A 129 -1.25 -37.27 12.99
N VAL A 130 -1.10 -38.26 12.11
CA VAL A 130 0.00 -38.32 11.15
C VAL A 130 -0.52 -38.03 9.74
N VAL A 131 0.18 -37.17 9.02
CA VAL A 131 -0.01 -36.94 7.57
C VAL A 131 1.14 -37.59 6.83
N LEU A 132 0.81 -38.48 5.91
CA LEU A 132 1.75 -39.27 5.12
C LEU A 132 1.63 -38.91 3.64
N ILE A 133 2.76 -38.73 2.95
CA ILE A 133 2.82 -38.57 1.49
C ILE A 133 3.98 -39.40 0.94
N LYS A 134 3.71 -40.27 -0.04
CA LYS A 134 4.74 -40.99 -0.80
C LYS A 134 4.67 -40.66 -2.29
N LYS A 135 5.80 -40.28 -2.88
CA LYS A 135 5.96 -40.12 -4.33
C LYS A 135 7.19 -40.90 -4.79
N THR A 136 6.98 -41.90 -5.63
CA THR A 136 8.04 -42.64 -6.33
C THR A 136 8.16 -42.18 -7.80
N GLU A 137 9.34 -42.37 -8.38
CA GLU A 137 9.58 -42.30 -9.82
C GLU A 137 10.50 -43.46 -10.25
N ASP A 138 10.01 -44.36 -11.10
CA ASP A 138 10.66 -45.65 -11.40
C ASP A 138 11.76 -45.56 -12.48
N GLY A 139 12.24 -44.35 -12.80
CA GLY A 139 13.24 -44.12 -13.86
C GLY A 139 12.68 -44.14 -15.30
N SER A 140 11.37 -44.25 -15.48
CA SER A 140 10.70 -44.22 -16.80
C SER A 140 10.72 -42.85 -17.50
N GLY A 141 11.08 -41.78 -16.76
CA GLY A 141 11.26 -40.44 -17.30
C GLY A 141 12.51 -40.27 -18.16
N LYS A 142 12.57 -39.16 -18.92
CA LYS A 142 13.62 -38.84 -19.94
C LYS A 142 15.09 -38.77 -19.42
N LYS A 143 15.34 -39.03 -18.15
CA LYS A 143 16.67 -38.98 -17.50
C LYS A 143 17.11 -40.30 -16.85
N GLY A 144 16.25 -41.34 -16.77
CA GLY A 144 16.62 -42.65 -16.20
C GLY A 144 16.85 -42.71 -14.67
N ALA A 145 16.80 -41.57 -13.97
CA ALA A 145 16.97 -41.52 -12.51
C ALA A 145 15.73 -42.05 -11.79
N LYS A 146 15.94 -42.90 -10.79
CA LYS A 146 14.91 -43.39 -9.87
C LYS A 146 14.85 -42.52 -8.62
N GLY A 147 13.68 -42.37 -8.03
CA GLY A 147 13.51 -41.66 -6.77
C GLY A 147 12.38 -42.18 -5.88
N SER A 148 12.55 -42.04 -4.57
CA SER A 148 11.47 -42.08 -3.58
C SER A 148 11.54 -40.84 -2.71
N TRP A 149 10.38 -40.23 -2.49
CA TRP A 149 10.15 -39.18 -1.50
C TRP A 149 9.06 -39.65 -0.57
N ASP A 150 9.32 -39.57 0.73
CA ASP A 150 8.50 -40.08 1.80
C ASP A 150 8.40 -39.02 2.91
N SER A 151 7.27 -38.32 2.97
CA SER A 151 6.95 -37.33 4.02
C SER A 151 6.13 -37.97 5.14
N ILE A 152 6.57 -37.78 6.38
CA ILE A 152 5.87 -38.18 7.61
C ILE A 152 5.74 -36.94 8.49
N HIS A 153 4.50 -36.50 8.79
CA HIS A 153 4.23 -35.35 9.66
C HIS A 153 3.34 -35.78 10.83
N VAL A 154 3.94 -36.04 11.99
CA VAL A 154 3.22 -36.31 13.24
C VAL A 154 2.89 -34.97 13.90
N VAL A 155 1.61 -34.71 14.17
CA VAL A 155 1.13 -33.47 14.78
C VAL A 155 0.31 -33.78 16.02
N GLU A 156 0.83 -33.38 17.18
CA GLU A 156 0.14 -33.36 18.46
C GLU A 156 -0.67 -32.06 18.59
N VAL A 157 -1.92 -32.16 19.03
CA VAL A 157 -2.86 -31.05 19.19
C VAL A 157 -3.38 -31.05 20.62
N GLN A 158 -2.96 -30.07 21.43
CA GLN A 158 -3.40 -29.92 22.82
C GLN A 158 -4.49 -28.83 22.90
N GLU A 159 -5.71 -29.23 23.28
CA GLU A 159 -6.88 -28.34 23.31
C GLU A 159 -7.07 -27.71 24.70
N ASN A 160 -6.38 -26.59 24.99
CA ASN A 160 -6.55 -25.83 26.24
C ASN A 160 -7.75 -24.88 26.17
N GLY A 161 -8.91 -25.41 25.79
CA GLY A 161 -10.13 -24.65 25.54
C GLY A 161 -10.04 -23.89 24.20
N ALA A 162 -10.06 -22.56 24.26
CA ALA A 162 -9.98 -21.72 23.07
C ALA A 162 -8.55 -21.59 22.50
N ASP A 163 -7.52 -21.74 23.32
CA ASP A 163 -6.12 -21.69 22.86
C ASP A 163 -5.61 -23.12 22.62
N VAL A 164 -5.18 -23.39 21.39
CA VAL A 164 -4.76 -24.73 20.95
C VAL A 164 -3.28 -24.72 20.59
N HIS A 165 -2.51 -25.60 21.22
CA HIS A 165 -1.08 -25.77 20.96
C HIS A 165 -0.86 -26.91 19.98
N TYR A 166 -0.19 -26.62 18.87
CA TYR A 166 0.16 -27.58 17.83
C TYR A 166 1.67 -27.85 17.88
N LYS A 167 2.06 -29.10 18.08
CA LYS A 167 3.47 -29.56 18.04
C LYS A 167 3.62 -30.51 16.85
N ILE A 168 4.38 -30.08 15.84
CA ILE A 168 4.64 -30.85 14.62
C ILE A 168 6.06 -31.40 14.65
N THR A 169 6.19 -32.72 14.61
CA THR A 169 7.41 -33.44 14.23
C THR A 169 7.27 -33.85 12.78
N SER A 170 8.30 -33.65 11.97
CA SER A 170 8.26 -34.00 10.55
C SER A 170 9.57 -34.57 10.07
N THR A 171 9.50 -35.75 9.48
CA THR A 171 10.60 -36.41 8.79
C THR A 171 10.30 -36.44 7.30
N ILE A 172 11.28 -36.07 6.47
CA ILE A 172 11.29 -36.45 5.06
C ILE A 172 12.44 -37.44 4.86
N MET A 173 12.11 -38.61 4.31
CA MET A 173 13.07 -39.52 3.71
C MET A 173 13.13 -39.26 2.20
N LEU A 174 14.35 -39.24 1.67
CA LEU A 174 14.64 -38.99 0.26
C LEU A 174 15.66 -40.01 -0.21
N SER A 175 15.37 -40.68 -1.33
CA SER A 175 16.31 -41.59 -1.99
C SER A 175 16.34 -41.29 -3.47
N LEU A 176 17.55 -41.08 -4.02
CA LEU A 176 17.80 -40.73 -5.42
C LEU A 176 18.88 -41.67 -5.98
N ILE A 177 18.52 -42.50 -6.95
CA ILE A 177 19.45 -43.43 -7.62
C ILE A 177 19.57 -43.04 -9.08
N THR A 178 20.75 -42.58 -9.51
CA THR A 178 21.02 -42.18 -10.89
C THR A 178 22.08 -43.05 -11.53
N ASN A 179 21.72 -43.77 -12.59
CA ASN A 179 22.68 -44.40 -13.47
C ASN A 179 23.39 -43.31 -14.31
N VAL A 180 24.71 -43.22 -14.20
CA VAL A 180 25.53 -42.27 -14.98
C VAL A 180 26.37 -43.07 -15.97
N PRO A 181 26.19 -42.91 -17.30
CA PRO A 181 26.91 -43.70 -18.30
C PRO A 181 28.44 -43.59 -18.15
N GLY A 182 29.09 -44.70 -17.76
CA GLY A 182 30.52 -44.77 -17.51
C GLY A 182 30.92 -44.78 -16.02
N CYS A 183 29.96 -44.67 -15.11
CA CYS A 183 30.10 -44.92 -13.68
C CYS A 183 29.12 -46.02 -13.24
N ASP A 184 29.32 -46.55 -12.02
CA ASP A 184 28.29 -47.32 -11.32
C ASP A 184 27.13 -46.39 -10.85
N ASP A 185 26.03 -46.98 -10.39
CA ASP A 185 24.85 -46.23 -9.93
C ASP A 185 25.19 -45.30 -8.76
N VAL A 186 24.94 -44.01 -8.93
CA VAL A 186 25.10 -43.01 -7.86
C VAL A 186 23.83 -43.02 -7.01
N ASN A 187 23.93 -43.64 -5.83
CA ASN A 187 22.89 -43.58 -4.81
C ASN A 187 23.13 -42.40 -3.85
N LEU A 188 22.07 -41.66 -3.55
CA LEU A 188 22.03 -40.53 -2.64
C LEU A 188 20.72 -40.61 -1.81
N SER A 189 20.79 -41.31 -0.68
CA SER A 189 19.67 -41.53 0.25
C SER A 189 19.92 -40.90 1.62
N GLY A 190 18.84 -40.63 2.35
CA GLY A 190 18.90 -40.17 3.74
C GLY A 190 17.57 -39.61 4.24
N SER A 191 17.57 -39.08 5.46
CA SER A 191 16.42 -38.44 6.09
C SER A 191 16.76 -37.05 6.65
N LEU A 192 15.72 -36.24 6.86
CA LEU A 192 15.78 -34.99 7.60
C LEU A 192 14.54 -34.86 8.49
N THR A 193 14.75 -34.94 9.81
CA THR A 193 13.72 -34.69 10.81
C THR A 193 13.82 -33.27 11.35
N ARG A 194 12.68 -32.59 11.55
CA ARG A 194 12.56 -31.30 12.24
C ARG A 194 11.33 -31.26 13.14
N GLN A 195 11.38 -30.36 14.12
CA GLN A 195 10.23 -30.03 14.98
C GLN A 195 9.93 -28.53 14.92
N ALA A 196 8.65 -28.20 15.08
CA ALA A 196 8.18 -26.85 15.36
C ALA A 196 6.94 -26.88 16.26
N THR A 197 6.66 -25.76 16.92
CA THR A 197 5.44 -25.54 17.69
C THR A 197 4.72 -24.28 17.18
N SER A 198 3.41 -24.23 17.35
CA SER A 198 2.59 -23.08 16.98
C SER A 198 1.33 -23.04 17.85
N ASP A 199 1.00 -21.86 18.37
CA ASP A 199 -0.24 -21.60 19.09
C ASP A 199 -1.25 -20.94 18.16
N ALA A 200 -2.50 -21.42 18.17
CA ALA A 200 -3.60 -20.75 17.48
C ALA A 200 -4.90 -20.82 18.29
N ASN A 201 -5.65 -19.71 18.29
CA ASN A 201 -6.94 -19.64 18.95
C ASN A 201 -8.03 -20.24 18.04
N VAL A 202 -8.80 -21.19 18.55
CA VAL A 202 -9.89 -21.90 17.85
C VAL A 202 -11.22 -21.59 18.54
N SER A 203 -12.04 -20.77 17.89
CA SER A 203 -13.31 -20.27 18.45
C SER A 203 -14.45 -21.32 18.52
N SER A 204 -14.22 -22.55 18.07
CA SER A 204 -15.18 -23.67 18.15
C SER A 204 -14.47 -25.03 18.07
N GLN A 205 -14.22 -25.66 19.23
CA GLN A 205 -13.57 -26.97 19.31
C GLN A 205 -14.35 -28.10 18.59
N ASP A 206 -15.68 -28.00 18.53
CA ASP A 206 -16.53 -29.00 17.85
C ASP A 206 -16.37 -29.03 16.31
N SER A 207 -15.65 -28.06 15.73
CA SER A 207 -15.42 -27.97 14.29
C SER A 207 -14.06 -28.53 13.90
N SER A 208 -14.05 -29.63 13.14
CA SER A 208 -12.82 -30.21 12.57
C SER A 208 -12.04 -29.22 11.68
N ALA A 209 -12.74 -28.27 11.04
CA ALA A 209 -12.21 -27.42 9.97
C ALA A 209 -11.07 -26.48 10.39
N PRO A 210 -11.16 -25.67 11.47
CA PRO A 210 -10.05 -24.84 11.92
C PRO A 210 -8.77 -25.64 12.23
N HIS A 211 -8.89 -26.82 12.83
CA HIS A 211 -7.74 -27.67 13.10
C HIS A 211 -7.07 -28.15 11.80
N ILE A 212 -7.84 -28.63 10.82
CA ILE A 212 -7.31 -29.05 9.50
C ILE A 212 -6.60 -27.88 8.79
N VAL A 213 -7.17 -26.66 8.87
CA VAL A 213 -6.56 -25.45 8.27
C VAL A 213 -5.26 -25.03 8.96
N ASN A 214 -5.17 -25.17 10.28
CA ASN A 214 -3.94 -24.85 11.04
C ASN A 214 -2.85 -25.91 10.77
N ILE A 215 -3.22 -27.19 10.83
CA ILE A 215 -2.32 -28.33 10.54
C ILE A 215 -1.81 -28.26 9.10
N GLY A 216 -2.68 -27.96 8.13
CA GLY A 216 -2.30 -27.82 6.72
C GLY A 216 -1.22 -26.76 6.49
N LYS A 217 -1.33 -25.58 7.11
CA LYS A 217 -0.31 -24.52 7.04
C LYS A 217 1.01 -24.95 7.67
N LEU A 218 0.97 -25.67 8.80
CA LEU A 218 2.17 -26.13 9.50
C LEU A 218 2.92 -27.19 8.69
N VAL A 219 2.20 -28.13 8.05
CA VAL A 219 2.75 -29.11 7.11
C VAL A 219 3.35 -28.40 5.89
N GLU A 220 2.61 -27.48 5.26
CA GLU A 220 3.05 -26.73 4.08
C GLU A 220 4.30 -25.89 4.34
N GLU A 221 4.34 -25.15 5.45
CA GLU A 221 5.50 -24.35 5.84
C GLU A 221 6.72 -25.23 6.19
N MET A 222 6.49 -26.38 6.85
CA MET A 222 7.55 -27.31 7.22
C MET A 222 8.12 -28.05 6.01
N GLU A 223 7.28 -28.61 5.13
CA GLU A 223 7.73 -29.23 3.86
C GLU A 223 8.56 -28.24 3.05
N SER A 224 8.08 -27.00 2.90
CA SER A 224 8.79 -25.95 2.17
C SER A 224 10.18 -25.69 2.78
N LYS A 225 10.28 -25.50 4.10
CA LYS A 225 11.55 -25.31 4.80
C LYS A 225 12.49 -26.52 4.66
N MET A 226 11.96 -27.75 4.76
CA MET A 226 12.76 -28.97 4.69
C MET A 226 13.21 -29.31 3.26
N ARG A 227 12.38 -29.09 2.24
CA ARG A 227 12.74 -29.26 0.82
C ARG A 227 13.93 -28.37 0.43
N ASN A 228 13.90 -27.09 0.82
CA ASN A 228 15.02 -26.16 0.64
C ASN A 228 16.29 -26.61 1.39
N ALA A 229 16.15 -27.17 2.60
CA ALA A 229 17.28 -27.68 3.36
C ALA A 229 17.87 -28.97 2.76
N LEU A 230 17.03 -29.88 2.25
CA LEU A 230 17.46 -31.08 1.54
C LEU A 230 18.24 -30.72 0.29
N GLU A 231 17.75 -29.79 -0.55
CA GLU A 231 18.45 -29.34 -1.76
C GLU A 231 19.89 -28.86 -1.46
N GLN A 232 20.05 -28.00 -0.44
CA GLN A 232 21.34 -27.48 -0.01
C GLN A 232 22.29 -28.55 0.55
N ILE A 233 21.77 -29.61 1.16
CA ILE A 233 22.57 -30.71 1.70
C ILE A 233 22.94 -31.70 0.58
N TYR A 234 21.96 -32.12 -0.23
CA TYR A 234 22.05 -33.21 -1.21
C TYR A 234 22.75 -32.82 -2.51
N PHE A 235 22.66 -31.55 -2.93
CA PHE A 235 23.26 -31.08 -4.19
C PHE A 235 24.31 -29.97 -3.99
N GLY A 236 24.29 -29.32 -2.82
CA GLY A 236 25.36 -28.43 -2.33
C GLY A 236 26.44 -29.21 -1.59
N LYS A 237 26.26 -29.45 -0.29
CA LYS A 237 27.33 -29.92 0.62
C LYS A 237 28.02 -31.23 0.20
N THR A 238 27.26 -32.23 -0.26
CA THR A 238 27.82 -33.50 -0.76
C THR A 238 28.72 -33.29 -1.98
N ASN A 239 28.29 -32.45 -2.92
CA ASN A 239 29.01 -32.09 -4.12
C ASN A 239 30.24 -31.23 -3.81
N ASP A 240 30.16 -30.32 -2.85
CA ASP A 240 31.32 -29.58 -2.32
C ASP A 240 32.36 -30.56 -1.77
N ILE A 241 31.99 -31.47 -0.86
CA ILE A 241 32.91 -32.48 -0.29
C ILE A 241 33.58 -33.32 -1.39
N ILE A 242 32.82 -33.80 -2.37
CA ILE A 242 33.36 -34.62 -3.47
C ILE A 242 34.30 -33.80 -4.37
N SER A 243 33.93 -32.56 -4.72
CA SER A 243 34.61 -31.76 -5.74
C SER A 243 35.71 -30.82 -5.23
N SER A 244 35.66 -30.38 -3.97
CA SER A 244 36.67 -29.51 -3.34
C SER A 244 37.60 -30.20 -2.35
N ASP A 245 37.12 -31.24 -1.65
CA ASP A 245 37.87 -31.83 -0.55
C ASP A 245 38.45 -33.20 -0.91
N LEU A 246 37.68 -34.07 -1.57
CA LEU A 246 38.12 -35.42 -1.94
C LEU A 246 38.95 -35.47 -3.24
N ARG A 247 38.52 -34.80 -4.31
CA ARG A 247 39.23 -34.85 -5.61
C ARG A 247 39.04 -33.60 -6.47
N VAL A 248 39.83 -32.56 -6.21
CA VAL A 248 39.82 -31.35 -7.05
C VAL A 248 40.41 -31.63 -8.44
N ALA A 249 39.57 -31.60 -9.47
CA ALA A 249 39.97 -31.88 -10.85
C ALA A 249 40.84 -30.78 -11.48
N SER A 250 40.66 -29.51 -11.08
CA SER A 250 41.63 -28.43 -11.29
C SER A 250 42.52 -28.29 -10.05
N GLY A 251 43.83 -28.18 -10.23
CA GLY A 251 44.79 -28.22 -9.12
C GLY A 251 44.60 -27.08 -8.10
N LEU A 252 45.12 -27.29 -6.87
CA LEU A 252 44.94 -26.44 -5.67
C LEU A 252 44.92 -24.91 -5.89
N GLY A 253 45.68 -24.40 -6.86
CA GLY A 253 45.67 -22.99 -7.23
C GLY A 253 44.30 -22.44 -7.60
N GLU A 254 43.43 -23.23 -8.26
CA GLU A 254 42.07 -22.76 -8.59
C GLU A 254 41.12 -22.81 -7.39
N ALA A 255 41.20 -23.83 -6.53
CA ALA A 255 40.44 -23.86 -5.28
C ALA A 255 40.77 -22.65 -4.40
N ASN A 256 42.07 -22.34 -4.23
CA ASN A 256 42.53 -21.14 -3.53
C ASN A 256 42.07 -19.84 -4.21
N ARG A 257 42.08 -19.79 -5.56
CA ARG A 257 41.56 -18.63 -6.32
C ARG A 257 40.06 -18.42 -6.11
N ARG A 258 39.25 -19.48 -6.12
CA ARG A 258 37.82 -19.41 -5.78
C ARG A 258 37.59 -18.96 -4.35
N LYS A 259 38.36 -19.48 -3.39
CA LYS A 259 38.26 -19.11 -1.97
C LYS A 259 38.58 -17.63 -1.74
N ALA A 260 39.64 -17.11 -2.37
CA ALA A 260 40.00 -15.69 -2.33
C ALA A 260 38.90 -14.79 -2.96
N LEU A 261 38.36 -15.18 -4.13
CA LEU A 261 37.27 -14.45 -4.78
C LEU A 261 35.98 -14.47 -3.94
N ALA A 262 35.67 -15.58 -3.25
CA ALA A 262 34.53 -15.67 -2.34
C ALA A 262 34.70 -14.76 -1.11
N THR A 263 35.90 -14.69 -0.52
CA THR A 263 36.21 -13.75 0.57
C THR A 263 36.08 -12.29 0.11
N GLN A 264 36.55 -11.96 -1.10
CA GLN A 264 36.37 -10.62 -1.66
C GLN A 264 34.88 -10.29 -1.90
N ALA A 265 34.12 -11.22 -2.49
CA ALA A 265 32.68 -11.03 -2.73
C ALA A 265 31.88 -10.87 -1.43
N MET A 266 32.24 -11.58 -0.36
CA MET A 266 31.66 -11.39 0.97
C MET A 266 31.98 -10.01 1.56
N ALA A 267 33.20 -9.50 1.40
CA ALA A 267 33.57 -8.16 1.83
C ALA A 267 32.81 -7.07 1.06
N GLU A 268 32.70 -7.19 -0.27
CA GLU A 268 31.92 -6.28 -1.11
C GLU A 268 30.40 -6.35 -0.78
N MET A 269 29.88 -7.53 -0.47
CA MET A 269 28.49 -7.71 -0.03
C MET A 269 28.23 -7.09 1.36
N GLY A 270 29.19 -7.18 2.28
CA GLY A 270 29.16 -6.48 3.57
C GLY A 270 29.08 -4.97 3.39
N ALA A 271 29.98 -4.39 2.58
CA ALA A 271 29.97 -2.96 2.26
C ALA A 271 28.66 -2.51 1.57
N ARG A 272 28.07 -3.35 0.70
CA ARG A 272 26.73 -3.09 0.12
C ARG A 272 25.63 -3.13 1.16
N SER A 273 25.70 -4.02 2.16
CA SER A 273 24.73 -4.06 3.27
C SER A 273 24.80 -2.78 4.11
N GLU A 274 26.00 -2.31 4.48
CA GLU A 274 26.18 -1.02 5.17
C GLU A 274 25.66 0.17 4.34
N PHE A 275 25.87 0.16 3.03
CA PHE A 275 25.33 1.17 2.12
C PHE A 275 23.79 1.16 2.07
N VAL A 276 23.16 -0.03 2.01
CA VAL A 276 21.69 -0.15 2.06
C VAL A 276 21.13 0.31 3.41
N ASN A 277 21.76 -0.09 4.51
CA ASN A 277 21.37 0.34 5.86
C ASN A 277 21.48 1.87 6.05
N THR A 278 22.52 2.49 5.51
CA THR A 278 22.67 3.96 5.55
C THR A 278 21.67 4.69 4.65
N LEU A 279 21.36 4.16 3.46
CA LEU A 279 20.27 4.67 2.61
C LEU A 279 18.90 4.57 3.30
N GLN A 280 18.59 3.44 3.94
CA GLN A 280 17.32 3.25 4.64
C GLN A 280 17.18 4.25 5.80
N ARG A 281 18.24 4.42 6.61
CA ARG A 281 18.25 5.42 7.70
C ARG A 281 18.11 6.86 7.18
N LEU A 282 18.66 7.16 6.00
CA LEU A 282 18.54 8.48 5.38
C LEU A 282 17.11 8.72 4.82
N HIS A 283 16.46 7.67 4.31
CA HIS A 283 15.04 7.71 3.92
C HIS A 283 14.11 7.87 5.14
N GLU A 284 14.39 7.20 6.25
CA GLU A 284 13.66 7.38 7.51
C GLU A 284 13.76 8.83 8.04
N LEU A 285 14.95 9.42 8.01
CA LEU A 285 15.17 10.83 8.37
C LEU A 285 14.44 11.81 7.43
N TYR A 286 14.48 11.56 6.13
CA TYR A 286 13.75 12.37 5.14
C TYR A 286 12.23 12.33 5.40
N ASN A 287 11.67 11.12 5.56
CA ASN A 287 10.24 10.94 5.85
C ASN A 287 9.82 11.59 7.18
N ALA A 288 10.69 11.59 8.19
CA ALA A 288 10.44 12.30 9.44
C ALA A 288 10.39 13.83 9.22
N GLN A 289 11.33 14.39 8.46
CA GLN A 289 11.34 15.82 8.13
C GLN A 289 10.10 16.23 7.31
N THR A 290 9.68 15.42 6.34
CA THR A 290 8.44 15.67 5.57
C THR A 290 7.23 15.76 6.48
N ARG A 291 7.07 14.82 7.44
CA ARG A 291 5.95 14.83 8.40
C ARG A 291 5.93 16.07 9.29
N THR A 292 7.10 16.56 9.73
CA THR A 292 7.18 17.81 10.49
C THR A 292 6.72 19.01 9.66
N LEU A 293 7.18 19.11 8.40
CA LEU A 293 6.77 20.18 7.49
C LEU A 293 5.27 20.10 7.14
N GLU A 294 4.70 18.90 7.00
CA GLU A 294 3.25 18.69 6.83
C GLU A 294 2.45 19.15 8.05
N GLN A 295 2.93 18.89 9.28
CA GLN A 295 2.31 19.38 10.51
C GLN A 295 2.38 20.90 10.64
N GLU A 296 3.54 21.52 10.35
CA GLU A 296 3.70 22.98 10.35
C GLU A 296 2.78 23.65 9.30
N LEU A 297 2.66 23.05 8.12
CA LEU A 297 1.76 23.53 7.06
C LEU A 297 0.28 23.48 7.50
N LEU A 298 -0.16 22.35 8.09
CA LEU A 298 -1.52 22.20 8.61
C LEU A 298 -1.81 23.18 9.76
N GLN A 299 -0.86 23.39 10.67
CA GLN A 299 -0.97 24.36 11.75
C GLN A 299 -1.09 25.80 11.21
N SER A 300 -0.25 26.16 10.23
CA SER A 300 -0.31 27.45 9.56
C SER A 300 -1.65 27.66 8.84
N GLN A 301 -2.15 26.64 8.15
CA GLN A 301 -3.45 26.68 7.46
C GLN A 301 -4.61 26.88 8.44
N ALA A 302 -4.60 26.23 9.61
CA ALA A 302 -5.60 26.45 10.66
C ALA A 302 -5.59 27.90 11.17
N VAL A 303 -4.41 28.46 11.45
CA VAL A 303 -4.25 29.87 11.87
C VAL A 303 -4.79 30.84 10.81
N VAL A 304 -4.57 30.56 9.52
CA VAL A 304 -5.12 31.38 8.42
C VAL A 304 -6.65 31.30 8.35
N VAL A 305 -7.25 30.15 8.64
CA VAL A 305 -8.72 30.00 8.72
C VAL A 305 -9.29 30.80 9.89
N ASP A 306 -8.70 30.70 11.08
CA ASP A 306 -9.15 31.46 12.26
C ASP A 306 -9.00 32.97 12.08
N GLN A 307 -7.89 33.43 11.47
CA GLN A 307 -7.72 34.83 11.11
C GLN A 307 -8.78 35.29 10.10
N ARG A 308 -9.14 34.46 9.11
CA ARG A 308 -10.18 34.78 8.12
C ARG A 308 -11.57 34.86 8.77
N ASN A 309 -11.87 33.99 9.72
CA ASN A 309 -13.10 34.02 10.52
C ASN A 309 -13.17 35.30 11.38
N LEU A 310 -12.05 35.69 12.00
CA LEU A 310 -11.94 36.93 12.77
C LEU A 310 -12.12 38.18 11.89
N ILE A 311 -11.50 38.22 10.70
CA ILE A 311 -11.67 39.31 9.73
C ILE A 311 -13.15 39.46 9.35
N SER A 312 -13.83 38.36 8.97
CA SER A 312 -15.27 38.37 8.65
C SER A 312 -16.13 38.90 9.83
N SER A 313 -15.80 38.52 11.07
CA SER A 313 -16.47 39.05 12.27
C SER A 313 -16.24 40.56 12.47
N LEU A 314 -15.07 41.08 12.12
CA LEU A 314 -14.74 42.50 12.20
C LEU A 314 -15.40 43.29 11.05
N GLU A 315 -15.40 42.76 9.83
CA GLU A 315 -16.10 43.33 8.67
C GLU A 315 -17.62 43.47 8.95
N ALA A 316 -18.25 42.43 9.53
CA ALA A 316 -19.64 42.48 9.93
C ALA A 316 -19.92 43.56 11.01
N LYS A 317 -19.00 43.74 11.97
CA LYS A 317 -19.10 44.81 12.98
C LYS A 317 -18.93 46.20 12.36
N VAL A 318 -17.99 46.37 11.44
CA VAL A 318 -17.77 47.63 10.71
C VAL A 318 -19.00 47.98 9.85
N ALA A 319 -19.57 47.01 9.13
CA ALA A 319 -20.80 47.20 8.38
C ALA A 319 -21.97 47.63 9.27
N GLY A 320 -22.15 46.98 10.43
CA GLY A 320 -23.18 47.34 11.42
C GLY A 320 -22.97 48.72 12.06
N LEU A 321 -21.73 49.15 12.28
CA LEU A 321 -21.41 50.50 12.75
C LEU A 321 -21.67 51.55 11.66
N ASN A 322 -21.26 51.30 10.41
CA ASN A 322 -21.49 52.20 9.29
C ASN A 322 -22.99 52.39 9.01
N ALA A 323 -23.81 51.35 9.14
CA ALA A 323 -25.26 51.45 9.03
C ALA A 323 -25.85 52.41 10.09
N ARG A 324 -25.40 52.31 11.35
CA ARG A 324 -25.80 53.21 12.45
C ARG A 324 -25.30 54.64 12.26
N VAL A 325 -24.12 54.84 11.68
CA VAL A 325 -23.63 56.18 11.32
C VAL A 325 -24.51 56.79 10.23
N ALA A 326 -24.84 56.05 9.18
CA ALA A 326 -25.73 56.52 8.10
C ALA A 326 -27.15 56.85 8.60
N GLU A 327 -27.68 56.08 9.55
CA GLU A 327 -28.95 56.35 10.25
C GLU A 327 -28.89 57.68 11.04
N VAL A 328 -27.82 57.89 11.82
CA VAL A 328 -27.60 59.14 12.57
C VAL A 328 -27.40 60.34 11.63
N GLU A 329 -26.68 60.18 10.52
CA GLU A 329 -26.52 61.22 9.49
C GLU A 329 -27.83 61.54 8.76
N ALA A 330 -28.69 60.55 8.52
CA ALA A 330 -30.02 60.78 7.95
C ALA A 330 -30.92 61.55 8.93
N SER A 331 -30.94 61.14 10.21
CA SER A 331 -31.64 61.83 11.29
C SER A 331 -31.14 63.27 11.48
N HIS A 332 -29.82 63.48 11.50
CA HIS A 332 -29.22 64.82 11.62
C HIS A 332 -29.58 65.71 10.42
N ARG A 333 -29.56 65.19 9.19
CA ARG A 333 -29.99 65.94 7.99
C ARG A 333 -31.46 66.34 8.05
N ALA A 334 -32.35 65.49 8.57
CA ALA A 334 -33.75 65.85 8.79
C ALA A 334 -33.89 67.02 9.77
N VAL A 335 -33.23 66.94 10.93
CA VAL A 335 -33.23 68.01 11.96
C VAL A 335 -32.60 69.31 11.44
N VAL A 336 -31.56 69.24 10.61
CA VAL A 336 -30.94 70.42 9.97
C VAL A 336 -31.89 71.05 8.94
N SER A 337 -32.63 70.25 8.17
CA SER A 337 -33.65 70.73 7.22
C SER A 337 -34.81 71.41 7.93
N GLU A 338 -35.32 70.81 9.00
CA GLU A 338 -36.35 71.38 9.89
C GLU A 338 -35.87 72.71 10.50
N ARG A 339 -34.64 72.75 11.02
CA ARG A 339 -34.02 73.98 11.54
C ARG A 339 -33.87 75.06 10.46
N ALA A 340 -33.57 74.68 9.20
CA ALA A 340 -33.46 75.63 8.10
C ALA A 340 -34.83 76.21 7.71
N HIS A 341 -35.89 75.41 7.70
CA HIS A 341 -37.28 75.87 7.50
C HIS A 341 -37.69 76.88 8.60
N LEU A 342 -37.49 76.51 9.86
CA LEU A 342 -37.79 77.36 11.02
C LEU A 342 -36.96 78.67 11.02
N LEU A 343 -35.76 78.66 10.43
CA LEU A 343 -34.95 79.86 10.23
C LEU A 343 -35.47 80.75 9.09
N ASP A 344 -35.92 80.18 7.97
CA ASP A 344 -36.51 80.97 6.89
C ASP A 344 -37.85 81.59 7.32
N GLU A 345 -38.72 80.86 8.03
CA GLU A 345 -39.92 81.42 8.65
C GLU A 345 -39.58 82.60 9.58
N ASN A 346 -38.53 82.47 10.40
CA ASN A 346 -38.07 83.54 11.28
C ASN A 346 -37.53 84.76 10.49
N VAL A 347 -36.81 84.52 9.38
CA VAL A 347 -36.33 85.58 8.48
C VAL A 347 -37.49 86.27 7.74
N GLN A 348 -38.50 85.53 7.28
CA GLN A 348 -39.72 86.09 6.68
C GLN A 348 -40.49 86.96 7.68
N LEU A 349 -40.67 86.49 8.92
CA LEU A 349 -41.25 87.26 10.02
C LEU A 349 -40.44 88.52 10.33
N ALA A 350 -39.11 88.42 10.41
CA ALA A 350 -38.21 89.56 10.63
C ALA A 350 -38.23 90.56 9.46
N ALA A 351 -38.36 90.09 8.21
CA ALA A 351 -38.47 90.93 7.02
C ALA A 351 -39.81 91.68 6.98
N ALA A 352 -40.92 91.06 7.41
CA ALA A 352 -42.20 91.73 7.59
C ALA A 352 -42.12 92.85 8.66
N LEU A 353 -41.42 92.59 9.77
CA LEU A 353 -41.14 93.57 10.83
C LEU A 353 -40.20 94.70 10.39
N GLN A 354 -39.27 94.44 9.46
CA GLN A 354 -38.38 95.48 8.92
C GLN A 354 -39.04 96.29 7.80
N LYS A 355 -39.82 95.69 6.90
CA LYS A 355 -40.52 96.42 5.83
C LYS A 355 -41.43 97.49 6.42
N THR A 356 -42.28 97.10 7.37
CA THR A 356 -43.17 98.00 8.13
C THR A 356 -42.40 99.13 8.83
N LYS A 357 -41.19 98.86 9.36
CA LYS A 357 -40.28 99.88 9.91
C LYS A 357 -39.65 100.80 8.86
N THR A 358 -39.31 100.30 7.66
CA THR A 358 -38.73 101.13 6.58
C THR A 358 -39.75 102.01 5.88
N ASP A 359 -40.99 101.54 5.70
CA ASP A 359 -42.06 102.33 5.09
C ASP A 359 -42.46 103.49 6.02
N LEU A 360 -42.46 103.25 7.34
CA LEU A 360 -42.53 104.29 8.39
C LEU A 360 -41.37 105.32 8.30
N SER A 361 -40.18 104.90 7.85
CA SER A 361 -38.95 105.72 7.86
C SER A 361 -38.74 106.55 6.59
N LYS A 362 -39.14 106.05 5.42
CA LYS A 362 -39.07 106.79 4.13
C LYS A 362 -39.99 108.02 4.14
N LEU A 363 -41.15 107.89 4.78
CA LEU A 363 -42.12 108.96 5.01
C LEU A 363 -41.52 110.15 5.79
N VAL A 364 -40.46 109.92 6.58
CA VAL A 364 -39.74 110.96 7.32
C VAL A 364 -38.70 111.68 6.44
N HIS A 365 -37.92 110.95 5.62
CA HIS A 365 -36.73 111.50 4.95
C HIS A 365 -37.01 112.24 3.64
N PHE A 366 -38.08 111.91 2.89
CA PHE A 366 -38.48 112.66 1.69
C PHE A 366 -38.67 114.16 1.96
N LYS A 367 -39.02 114.50 3.20
CA LYS A 367 -39.20 115.86 3.74
C LYS A 367 -37.95 116.75 3.73
N GLN A 368 -36.74 116.19 3.62
CA GLN A 368 -35.53 116.84 4.14
C GLN A 368 -34.46 117.23 3.11
N ALA A 369 -34.46 116.64 1.90
CA ALA A 369 -33.33 116.74 0.96
C ALA A 369 -33.38 117.93 -0.04
N ILE A 370 -34.46 118.72 -0.06
CA ILE A 370 -34.74 119.74 -1.11
C ILE A 370 -33.97 121.08 -0.90
N LEU A 371 -33.11 121.18 0.13
CA LEU A 371 -32.84 122.46 0.81
C LEU A 371 -31.47 123.16 0.57
N HIS A 372 -30.53 122.65 -0.23
CA HIS A 372 -29.10 122.90 0.08
C HIS A 372 -28.08 123.11 -1.09
N THR A 373 -28.32 124.01 -2.07
CA THR A 373 -27.54 124.06 -3.35
C THR A 373 -27.04 125.44 -3.87
N PHE A 374 -26.47 126.34 -3.05
CA PHE A 374 -25.86 127.63 -3.53
C PHE A 374 -24.63 128.10 -2.68
N ASP A 375 -23.68 128.83 -3.32
CA ASP A 375 -22.58 129.74 -2.84
C ASP A 375 -21.10 129.43 -3.30
N ASP A 376 -20.16 130.38 -3.11
CA ASP A 376 -19.01 130.77 -4.00
C ASP A 376 -17.53 130.33 -3.63
N PRO A 377 -16.51 130.49 -4.54
CA PRO A 377 -15.06 130.10 -4.41
C PRO A 377 -14.10 131.27 -4.00
N ASP A 378 -12.74 131.34 -4.13
CA ASP A 378 -11.58 130.62 -4.77
C ASP A 378 -10.27 130.89 -3.92
N LEU A 379 -8.94 130.95 -4.27
CA LEU A 379 -8.01 130.87 -5.45
C LEU A 379 -6.52 130.71 -4.98
N ALA A 380 -5.64 129.96 -5.68
CA ALA A 380 -4.16 130.19 -5.95
C ALA A 380 -3.20 128.93 -5.91
N PRO A 381 -2.10 128.84 -6.70
CA PRO A 381 -1.49 127.54 -7.10
C PRO A 381 0.05 127.34 -6.94
N SER A 382 0.55 126.13 -7.26
CA SER A 382 1.98 125.76 -7.46
C SER A 382 2.15 124.69 -8.58
N ALA A 383 3.37 124.29 -8.93
CA ALA A 383 3.72 123.84 -10.31
C ALA A 383 4.44 122.48 -10.51
N ALA A 384 4.45 122.06 -11.79
CA ALA A 384 5.43 121.21 -12.52
C ALA A 384 5.16 119.70 -12.81
N PHE A 385 4.98 119.43 -14.11
CA PHE A 385 5.41 118.28 -14.93
C PHE A 385 4.81 116.84 -14.81
N SER A 386 4.50 116.30 -16.00
CA SER A 386 4.13 114.91 -16.37
C SER A 386 5.17 114.39 -17.41
N PRO A 387 5.03 113.25 -18.16
CA PRO A 387 4.02 112.18 -18.18
C PRO A 387 4.57 110.71 -18.33
N GLN A 388 3.66 109.77 -18.66
CA GLN A 388 3.86 108.49 -19.41
C GLN A 388 4.34 107.17 -18.72
N ARG A 389 3.38 106.23 -18.62
CA ARG A 389 3.29 104.89 -19.30
C ARG A 389 4.08 103.65 -18.82
N SER A 390 3.29 102.60 -18.52
CA SER A 390 3.47 101.15 -18.81
C SER A 390 4.53 100.26 -18.13
N GLY A 391 4.03 99.28 -17.36
CA GLY A 391 4.47 97.87 -17.23
C GLY A 391 3.20 97.03 -16.91
N ALA A 392 2.84 95.89 -17.53
CA ALA A 392 3.56 94.64 -17.85
C ALA A 392 4.06 93.92 -16.58
N SER A 393 3.39 92.83 -16.16
CA SER A 393 3.72 91.42 -16.45
C SER A 393 4.84 90.88 -15.53
N TYR A 394 4.87 89.63 -15.07
CA TYR A 394 4.39 88.33 -15.62
C TYR A 394 3.57 87.57 -14.53
N ALA A 395 2.95 86.39 -14.72
CA ALA A 395 3.15 85.37 -15.75
C ALA A 395 1.88 84.56 -16.13
N THR A 396 2.03 83.84 -17.24
CA THR A 396 1.17 82.79 -17.84
C THR A 396 2.15 81.70 -18.39
N PRO A 397 1.77 80.54 -19.00
CA PRO A 397 0.46 80.15 -19.59
C PRO A 397 0.01 78.67 -19.31
N ARG A 398 -1.27 78.27 -19.54
CA ARG A 398 -1.83 77.46 -20.69
C ARG A 398 -1.41 75.97 -20.73
N ALA A 399 -2.24 74.98 -21.13
CA ALA A 399 -3.63 74.90 -21.66
C ALA A 399 -4.49 73.96 -20.77
N GLY A 400 -5.83 73.90 -20.81
CA GLY A 400 -6.73 73.47 -21.91
C GLY A 400 -7.11 71.98 -21.76
N ALA A 401 -8.33 71.49 -22.00
CA ALA A 401 -9.60 72.15 -22.38
C ALA A 401 -10.83 71.23 -22.13
N SER A 402 -12.03 71.84 -22.13
CA SER A 402 -13.37 71.23 -22.39
C SER A 402 -14.09 70.37 -21.33
N ALA A 403 -15.42 70.59 -21.28
CA ALA A 403 -16.51 69.67 -20.91
C ALA A 403 -16.79 69.31 -19.43
N GLU A 404 -17.70 70.10 -18.84
CA GLU A 404 -18.73 69.70 -17.86
C GLU A 404 -19.69 68.58 -18.37
N PRO A 405 -20.64 68.06 -17.57
CA PRO A 405 -20.62 67.61 -16.15
C PRO A 405 -21.43 66.27 -16.04
N PRO A 406 -22.31 65.98 -15.05
CA PRO A 406 -22.33 66.17 -13.58
C PRO A 406 -22.34 64.79 -12.86
N LEU A 407 -22.62 64.53 -11.57
CA LEU A 407 -22.86 65.25 -10.29
C LEU A 407 -21.85 64.66 -9.24
N SER A 408 -21.86 64.85 -7.91
CA SER A 408 -22.69 65.63 -6.96
C SER A 408 -21.85 66.08 -5.76
N SER A 409 -22.35 67.11 -5.07
CA SER A 409 -22.05 67.52 -3.69
C SER A 409 -22.30 66.41 -2.64
N SER A 410 -21.75 66.45 -1.40
CA SER A 410 -20.64 67.23 -0.81
C SER A 410 -20.44 66.85 0.68
N VAL A 411 -19.23 67.11 1.23
CA VAL A 411 -18.93 67.88 2.49
C VAL A 411 -19.89 67.75 3.71
N SER A 412 -19.46 67.55 4.96
CA SER A 412 -18.13 67.21 5.57
C SER A 412 -18.25 67.06 7.11
N ALA A 413 -17.28 66.34 7.71
CA ALA A 413 -16.71 66.58 9.06
C ALA A 413 -17.63 66.35 10.31
N ALA A 414 -17.14 65.96 11.49
CA ALA A 414 -15.80 65.64 12.02
C ALA A 414 -15.91 64.46 13.04
N LEU A 415 -14.89 63.78 13.54
CA LEU A 415 -13.62 64.24 14.14
C LEU A 415 -12.52 63.16 14.12
N ASN A 416 -11.25 63.62 14.00
CA ASN A 416 -9.98 63.11 14.56
C ASN A 416 -9.83 61.59 14.81
N ILE A 417 -8.78 60.91 14.32
CA ILE A 417 -7.36 61.07 14.70
C ILE A 417 -6.47 60.39 13.63
N ALA A 418 -5.36 61.04 13.23
CA ALA A 418 -4.02 60.47 12.94
C ALA A 418 -3.24 61.32 11.92
N ASP A 419 -1.99 61.69 12.23
CA ASP A 419 -0.94 61.89 11.20
C ASP A 419 0.47 61.78 11.83
N ARG A 420 1.29 60.84 11.30
CA ARG A 420 2.78 60.79 11.23
C ARG A 420 3.59 60.95 12.56
N TYR A 421 4.86 60.54 12.67
CA TYR A 421 5.94 60.32 11.69
C TYR A 421 6.76 59.05 12.00
N SER A 422 7.56 58.60 11.01
CA SER A 422 8.70 57.70 11.22
C SER A 422 9.99 58.50 11.37
N THR A 423 10.92 58.07 12.25
CA THR A 423 12.36 57.87 11.92
C THR A 423 13.18 57.26 13.08
N MET A 424 14.02 56.28 12.72
CA MET A 424 15.40 56.00 13.21
C MET A 424 15.73 55.52 14.65
N ALA A 425 16.31 54.32 14.69
CA ALA A 425 17.66 53.98 15.21
C ALA A 425 17.96 53.73 16.72
N ALA A 426 18.13 52.43 17.02
CA ALA A 426 19.38 51.80 17.53
C ALA A 426 19.77 51.74 19.03
N SER A 427 20.38 50.58 19.37
CA SER A 427 21.41 50.29 20.39
C SER A 427 21.13 50.32 21.92
N GLU A 428 20.90 49.11 22.45
CA GLU A 428 21.74 48.40 23.47
C GLU A 428 21.62 48.63 25.01
N LEU A 429 22.07 47.58 25.73
CA LEU A 429 22.47 47.46 27.15
C LEU A 429 21.43 47.39 28.31
N ALA A 430 21.12 46.13 28.65
CA ALA A 430 20.97 45.48 29.97
C ALA A 430 21.02 46.27 31.31
N TYR A 431 20.25 45.81 32.33
CA TYR A 431 20.75 44.96 33.45
C TYR A 431 19.75 44.78 34.63
N ALA A 432 19.68 43.57 35.23
CA ALA A 432 18.87 43.17 36.42
C ALA A 432 17.33 43.37 36.32
N GLY A 433 16.44 42.72 37.09
CA GLY A 433 16.48 41.76 38.21
C GLY A 433 15.21 42.03 39.06
N THR A 434 14.42 41.09 39.58
CA THR A 434 14.68 39.80 40.27
C THR A 434 13.52 38.81 40.08
N GLY A 435 13.54 37.62 40.73
CA GLY A 435 12.40 36.69 40.72
C GLY A 435 12.26 35.85 42.00
N VAL A 436 11.02 35.40 42.26
CA VAL A 436 10.56 34.40 43.26
C VAL A 436 9.27 33.80 42.63
N ALA A 437 9.08 32.53 42.29
CA ALA A 437 9.40 31.20 42.85
C ALA A 437 8.23 30.55 43.64
N THR A 438 8.09 29.23 43.49
CA THR A 438 7.15 28.27 44.17
C THR A 438 5.70 28.21 43.61
N GLN A 439 4.95 27.10 43.65
CA GLN A 439 5.05 25.85 44.44
C GLN A 439 4.84 24.51 43.64
N SER A 440 4.98 23.41 44.40
CA SER A 440 5.15 21.97 44.13
C SER A 440 3.97 21.13 43.51
N PRO A 441 4.20 19.84 43.15
CA PRO A 441 3.23 18.81 42.69
C PRO A 441 2.74 17.90 43.89
N PRO A 442 2.30 16.60 43.80
CA PRO A 442 2.14 15.62 42.68
C PRO A 442 0.88 14.67 42.74
N ALA A 443 0.96 13.51 42.04
CA ALA A 443 0.09 12.30 42.07
C ALA A 443 -1.26 12.38 41.31
N ASN A 444 -1.88 11.32 40.74
CA ASN A 444 -1.53 9.91 40.41
C ASN A 444 -2.66 9.33 39.49
N ASN A 445 -2.59 8.19 38.78
CA ASN A 445 -1.53 7.41 38.10
C ASN A 445 -2.20 6.28 37.24
N TYR A 446 -1.43 5.57 36.39
CA TYR A 446 -1.74 4.32 35.63
C TYR A 446 -2.82 4.29 34.54
N ALA A 447 -2.36 4.01 33.30
CA ALA A 447 -3.02 3.10 32.34
C ALA A 447 -1.96 2.53 31.37
N ALA A 448 -2.22 1.37 30.76
CA ALA A 448 -1.28 0.58 29.94
C ALA A 448 -1.76 0.50 28.45
N PRO A 449 -1.05 -0.18 27.51
CA PRO A 449 -1.00 0.26 26.11
C PRO A 449 -1.97 -0.44 25.14
N SER A 450 -2.28 0.25 24.03
CA SER A 450 -2.97 -0.28 22.85
C SER A 450 -2.03 -0.32 21.63
N THR A 451 -2.25 -1.29 20.74
CA THR A 451 -1.40 -1.57 19.58
C THR A 451 -1.60 -0.59 18.40
N PRO A 452 -0.54 -0.32 17.60
CA PRO A 452 -0.69 0.41 16.35
C PRO A 452 -1.21 -0.53 15.23
N LEU A 453 -2.40 -0.23 14.70
CA LEU A 453 -2.93 -0.91 13.51
C LEU A 453 -2.15 -0.49 12.25
N ARG A 454 -1.69 -1.48 11.48
CA ARG A 454 -0.95 -1.29 10.23
C ARG A 454 -1.91 -1.13 9.05
N SER A 455 -1.90 0.02 8.40
CA SER A 455 -2.74 0.29 7.22
C SER A 455 -2.26 -0.53 6.00
N SER A 456 -3.07 -1.49 5.57
CA SER A 456 -2.94 -2.17 4.29
C SER A 456 -3.59 -1.34 3.18
N VAL A 457 -2.83 -0.98 2.14
CA VAL A 457 -3.38 -0.34 0.94
C VAL A 457 -3.82 -1.44 -0.02
N SER A 458 -5.13 -1.58 -0.25
CA SER A 458 -5.72 -2.61 -1.10
C SER A 458 -5.82 -2.16 -2.56
N ASN A 459 -5.02 -2.78 -3.43
CA ASN A 459 -4.99 -2.51 -4.88
C ASN A 459 -6.17 -3.15 -5.64
N ALA A 460 -7.42 -2.92 -5.20
CA ALA A 460 -8.61 -3.56 -5.76
C ALA A 460 -8.78 -3.38 -7.29
N ALA A 461 -8.30 -2.27 -7.86
CA ALA A 461 -8.34 -2.00 -9.29
C ALA A 461 -7.39 -2.87 -10.14
N ALA A 462 -6.41 -3.55 -9.54
CA ALA A 462 -5.50 -4.44 -10.26
C ALA A 462 -6.13 -5.83 -10.50
N ASP A 463 -6.79 -6.38 -9.48
CA ASP A 463 -7.40 -7.71 -9.55
C ASP A 463 -8.59 -7.75 -10.52
N GLU A 464 -9.36 -6.67 -10.61
CA GLU A 464 -10.49 -6.53 -11.54
C GLU A 464 -10.05 -6.61 -13.01
N LEU A 465 -8.90 -6.02 -13.36
CA LEU A 465 -8.30 -6.12 -14.69
C LEU A 465 -7.82 -7.54 -15.01
N ILE A 466 -7.25 -8.25 -14.03
CA ILE A 466 -6.76 -9.63 -14.19
C ILE A 466 -7.94 -10.61 -14.36
N ALA A 467 -9.02 -10.42 -13.61
CA ALA A 467 -10.24 -11.23 -13.70
C ALA A 467 -10.90 -11.11 -15.09
N GLU A 468 -10.99 -9.90 -15.64
CA GLU A 468 -11.60 -9.65 -16.95
C GLU A 468 -10.76 -10.24 -18.11
N ILE A 469 -9.43 -10.20 -18.00
CA ILE A 469 -8.53 -10.84 -18.98
C ILE A 469 -8.74 -12.36 -19.00
N ASN A 470 -8.83 -13.00 -17.83
CA ASN A 470 -9.02 -14.45 -17.74
C ASN A 470 -10.38 -14.91 -18.29
N ARG A 471 -11.46 -14.12 -18.10
CA ARG A 471 -12.77 -14.39 -18.74
C ARG A 471 -12.69 -14.37 -20.27
N SER A 472 -11.86 -13.51 -20.85
CA SER A 472 -11.69 -13.37 -22.31
C SER A 472 -10.91 -14.53 -22.95
N ILE A 473 -10.24 -15.37 -22.17
CA ILE A 473 -9.42 -16.50 -22.67
C ILE A 473 -10.24 -17.78 -22.81
N ASN A 474 -11.15 -18.07 -21.87
CA ASN A 474 -11.87 -19.35 -21.81
C ASN A 474 -13.30 -19.25 -22.40
N SER A 475 -13.40 -19.09 -23.71
CA SER A 475 -14.67 -19.20 -24.46
C SER A 475 -14.45 -19.83 -25.85
N PRO A 476 -14.83 -21.11 -26.07
CA PRO A 476 -14.58 -21.82 -27.32
C PRO A 476 -15.67 -21.54 -28.38
N SER A 477 -15.30 -21.52 -29.67
CA SER A 477 -16.26 -21.53 -30.79
C SER A 477 -15.65 -21.93 -32.13
N SER A 478 -16.01 -23.12 -32.64
CA SER A 478 -16.50 -23.40 -34.01
C SER A 478 -16.25 -24.87 -34.45
N ALA A 479 -16.94 -25.45 -35.44
CA ALA A 479 -18.36 -25.37 -35.82
C ALA A 479 -18.68 -26.40 -36.93
N ALA A 480 -19.73 -27.23 -36.77
CA ALA A 480 -20.41 -27.98 -37.85
C ALA A 480 -21.69 -28.64 -37.30
N ARG A 481 -22.79 -28.87 -38.05
CA ARG A 481 -23.29 -28.30 -39.32
C ARG A 481 -24.74 -28.81 -39.55
N ALA A 482 -25.77 -27.96 -39.47
CA ALA A 482 -27.11 -28.19 -40.09
C ALA A 482 -28.06 -26.99 -39.86
N SER A 483 -29.11 -26.92 -40.68
CA SER A 483 -30.26 -26.00 -40.67
C SER A 483 -31.49 -26.77 -41.22
N PRO A 484 -32.75 -26.27 -41.25
CA PRO A 484 -33.24 -24.91 -40.92
C PRO A 484 -34.57 -24.85 -40.09
N VAL A 485 -35.05 -23.64 -39.79
CA VAL A 485 -36.42 -23.09 -40.10
C VAL A 485 -36.61 -21.71 -39.41
N ARG A 486 -37.54 -20.89 -39.92
CA ARG A 486 -37.89 -19.49 -39.53
C ARG A 486 -39.42 -19.43 -39.15
N PRO A 487 -40.09 -18.31 -38.76
CA PRO A 487 -39.80 -16.89 -39.06
C PRO A 487 -40.17 -15.78 -38.01
N ARG A 488 -39.64 -14.55 -38.24
CA ARG A 488 -40.21 -13.21 -37.89
C ARG A 488 -40.39 -12.88 -36.38
N THR A 489 -40.47 -11.62 -35.92
CA THR A 489 -40.89 -10.32 -36.53
C THR A 489 -39.79 -9.23 -36.55
N MET A 490 -40.15 -7.93 -36.53
CA MET A 490 -39.33 -6.76 -36.92
C MET A 490 -39.65 -5.49 -36.03
N PRO A 491 -38.82 -4.42 -36.08
CA PRO A 491 -38.70 -3.34 -35.07
C PRO A 491 -39.54 -2.08 -35.45
N PRO A 492 -39.27 -0.79 -35.08
CA PRO A 492 -38.21 -0.20 -34.22
C PRO A 492 -38.62 0.97 -33.29
N SER A 493 -37.65 1.53 -32.56
CA SER A 493 -37.49 2.98 -32.32
C SER A 493 -36.04 3.30 -31.92
N ALA A 494 -35.60 4.55 -32.09
CA ALA A 494 -34.23 5.01 -31.84
C ALA A 494 -34.21 6.33 -31.05
N SER A 495 -33.09 6.61 -30.37
CA SER A 495 -32.82 7.90 -29.71
C SER A 495 -31.34 8.24 -29.81
N THR A 496 -31.01 9.38 -30.41
CA THR A 496 -29.63 9.85 -30.63
C THR A 496 -29.32 11.01 -29.70
N ALA A 497 -28.13 11.02 -29.08
CA ALA A 497 -27.65 12.15 -28.28
C ALA A 497 -26.91 13.20 -29.14
N PRO A 498 -27.12 14.51 -28.92
CA PRO A 498 -26.34 15.57 -29.57
C PRO A 498 -25.02 15.87 -28.83
N ALA A 499 -24.03 16.43 -29.53
CA ALA A 499 -22.73 16.80 -28.99
C ALA A 499 -22.26 18.18 -29.49
N SER A 500 -21.46 18.90 -28.69
CA SER A 500 -20.66 20.11 -29.03
C SER A 500 -19.90 20.62 -27.78
N PRO A 501 -18.84 21.45 -27.88
CA PRO A 501 -17.60 21.14 -28.63
C PRO A 501 -16.29 21.65 -27.97
N GLY A 502 -15.13 21.10 -28.39
CA GLY A 502 -13.86 21.84 -28.42
C GLY A 502 -12.72 21.39 -27.48
N GLY A 503 -11.49 21.39 -28.03
CA GLY A 503 -10.23 21.13 -27.30
C GLY A 503 -9.50 19.85 -27.78
N PRO A 504 -8.32 19.95 -28.41
CA PRO A 504 -7.56 18.77 -28.83
C PRO A 504 -6.75 18.19 -27.66
N ALA A 505 -7.08 16.96 -27.24
CA ALA A 505 -6.25 16.19 -26.32
C ALA A 505 -5.11 15.50 -27.12
N LEU A 506 -3.87 15.70 -26.68
CA LEU A 506 -2.68 15.16 -27.36
C LEU A 506 -2.38 13.73 -26.88
N ASP A 507 -2.61 12.75 -27.77
CA ASP A 507 -2.14 11.36 -27.76
C ASP A 507 -1.92 10.67 -26.39
N SER A 508 -3.02 10.34 -25.70
CA SER A 508 -3.01 9.26 -24.71
C SER A 508 -3.17 7.91 -25.41
N VAL A 509 -2.05 7.27 -25.79
CA VAL A 509 -2.04 5.90 -26.35
C VAL A 509 -2.70 4.93 -25.37
N ASP A 510 -3.78 4.28 -25.77
CA ASP A 510 -4.45 3.24 -24.97
C ASP A 510 -3.66 1.91 -25.05
N GLY A 511 -3.17 1.45 -23.91
CA GLY A 511 -2.50 0.16 -23.79
C GLY A 511 -3.39 -1.03 -24.17
N ARG A 512 -4.71 -0.94 -23.93
CA ARG A 512 -5.67 -2.02 -24.26
C ARG A 512 -5.86 -2.15 -25.78
N GLU A 513 -5.91 -1.03 -26.49
CA GLU A 513 -5.85 -1.00 -27.96
C GLU A 513 -4.49 -1.45 -28.50
N PHE A 514 -3.37 -1.02 -27.91
CA PHE A 514 -2.03 -1.45 -28.34
C PHE A 514 -1.87 -2.98 -28.29
N PHE A 515 -2.21 -3.65 -27.19
CA PHE A 515 -2.10 -5.11 -27.11
C PHE A 515 -3.07 -5.84 -28.07
N ARG A 516 -4.24 -5.26 -28.35
CA ARG A 516 -5.18 -5.76 -29.38
C ARG A 516 -4.57 -5.66 -30.78
N ALA A 517 -3.95 -4.53 -31.11
CA ALA A 517 -3.29 -4.32 -32.41
C ALA A 517 -2.05 -5.21 -32.59
N ALA A 518 -1.21 -5.33 -31.56
CA ALA A 518 -0.04 -6.20 -31.57
C ALA A 518 -0.43 -7.67 -31.77
N ARG A 519 -1.42 -8.19 -31.04
CA ARG A 519 -1.92 -9.57 -31.19
C ARG A 519 -2.55 -9.85 -32.56
N ALA A 520 -3.05 -8.83 -33.25
CA ALA A 520 -3.65 -8.96 -34.58
C ALA A 520 -2.64 -8.87 -35.75
N ARG A 521 -1.41 -8.39 -35.49
CA ARG A 521 -0.38 -8.18 -36.54
C ARG A 521 0.87 -9.06 -36.38
N LEU A 522 1.21 -9.47 -35.17
CA LEU A 522 2.35 -10.35 -34.89
C LEU A 522 1.94 -11.82 -34.99
N SER A 523 2.87 -12.70 -35.38
CA SER A 523 2.65 -14.14 -35.23
C SER A 523 2.54 -14.53 -33.75
N TYR A 524 1.93 -15.69 -33.47
CA TYR A 524 1.78 -16.22 -32.11
C TYR A 524 3.13 -16.34 -31.36
N GLU A 525 4.18 -16.75 -32.07
CA GLU A 525 5.54 -16.87 -31.55
C GLU A 525 6.17 -15.50 -31.23
N GLN A 526 6.08 -14.54 -32.16
CA GLN A 526 6.56 -13.17 -31.95
C GLN A 526 5.81 -12.47 -30.79
N PHE A 527 4.49 -12.70 -30.68
CA PHE A 527 3.67 -12.11 -29.62
C PHE A 527 4.00 -12.70 -28.24
N ASN A 528 4.26 -14.00 -28.14
CA ASN A 528 4.69 -14.63 -26.89
C ASN A 528 6.10 -14.16 -26.48
N ALA A 529 7.06 -14.15 -27.41
CA ALA A 529 8.41 -13.62 -27.14
C ALA A 529 8.40 -12.14 -26.72
N PHE A 530 7.47 -11.35 -27.27
CA PHE A 530 7.25 -9.96 -26.87
C PHE A 530 6.71 -9.86 -25.42
N LEU A 531 5.72 -10.67 -25.04
CA LEU A 531 5.23 -10.75 -23.67
C LEU A 531 6.30 -11.23 -22.68
N GLU A 532 7.17 -12.15 -23.08
CA GLU A 532 8.32 -12.57 -22.27
C GLU A 532 9.33 -11.44 -22.07
N SER A 533 9.62 -10.63 -23.09
CA SER A 533 10.49 -9.45 -22.94
C SER A 533 9.89 -8.39 -22.01
N ILE A 534 8.55 -8.23 -21.98
CA ILE A 534 7.87 -7.36 -21.00
C ILE A 534 7.99 -7.94 -19.58
N LYS A 535 7.77 -9.26 -19.39
CA LYS A 535 7.96 -9.92 -18.09
C LYS A 535 9.40 -9.75 -17.57
N ALA A 536 10.39 -9.90 -18.44
CA ALA A 536 11.80 -9.74 -18.09
C ALA A 536 12.17 -8.28 -17.72
N LEU A 537 11.53 -7.29 -18.35
CA LEU A 537 11.66 -5.88 -17.97
C LEU A 537 11.02 -5.61 -16.59
N ASN A 538 9.80 -6.11 -16.35
CA ASN A 538 9.08 -5.95 -15.09
C ASN A 538 9.78 -6.65 -13.91
N ASN A 539 10.45 -7.79 -14.17
CA ASN A 539 11.30 -8.49 -13.19
C ASN A 539 12.69 -7.84 -13.01
N HIS A 540 12.96 -6.68 -13.63
CA HIS A 540 14.25 -5.98 -13.65
C HIS A 540 15.44 -6.82 -14.17
N GLN A 541 15.19 -7.88 -14.94
CA GLN A 541 16.21 -8.79 -15.48
C GLN A 541 16.86 -8.28 -16.78
N VAL A 542 16.19 -7.37 -17.50
CA VAL A 542 16.60 -6.84 -18.80
C VAL A 542 16.43 -5.33 -18.79
N THR A 543 17.38 -4.58 -19.36
CA THR A 543 17.28 -3.12 -19.38
C THR A 543 16.14 -2.63 -20.28
N ARG A 544 15.73 -1.39 -20.07
CA ARG A 544 14.76 -0.68 -20.89
C ARG A 544 15.16 -0.66 -22.37
N ASP A 545 16.42 -0.34 -22.66
CA ASP A 545 16.92 -0.21 -24.04
C ASP A 545 17.16 -1.57 -24.72
N ASP A 546 17.50 -2.62 -23.96
CA ASP A 546 17.53 -4.00 -24.48
C ASP A 546 16.11 -4.50 -24.81
N THR A 547 15.11 -4.15 -23.98
CA THR A 547 13.71 -4.50 -24.24
C THR A 547 13.15 -3.75 -25.47
N LEU A 548 13.51 -2.48 -25.66
CA LEU A 548 13.16 -1.75 -26.88
C LEU A 548 13.85 -2.35 -28.12
N ARG A 549 15.11 -2.77 -28.03
CA ARG A 549 15.84 -3.44 -29.12
C ARG A 549 15.16 -4.76 -29.53
N LYS A 550 14.81 -5.61 -28.55
CA LYS A 550 14.06 -6.85 -28.77
C LYS A 550 12.68 -6.60 -29.37
N ALA A 551 11.96 -5.57 -28.93
CA ALA A 551 10.67 -5.22 -29.51
C ALA A 551 10.78 -4.77 -30.98
N TRP A 552 11.82 -4.01 -31.32
CA TRP A 552 12.12 -3.65 -32.72
C TRP A 552 12.43 -4.89 -33.58
N GLU A 553 13.24 -5.81 -33.07
CA GLU A 553 13.56 -7.08 -33.74
C GLU A 553 12.33 -7.97 -33.95
N LEU A 554 11.42 -8.02 -32.96
CA LEU A 554 10.18 -8.81 -33.02
C LEU A 554 9.09 -8.21 -33.91
N PHE A 555 8.98 -6.88 -33.97
CA PHE A 555 7.98 -6.18 -34.78
C PHE A 555 8.43 -6.00 -36.24
N GLY A 556 9.74 -5.83 -36.46
CA GLY A 556 10.34 -5.59 -37.76
C GLY A 556 9.92 -4.27 -38.43
N PRO A 557 10.37 -4.02 -39.67
CA PRO A 557 10.12 -2.77 -40.39
C PRO A 557 8.65 -2.55 -40.78
N ALA A 558 7.78 -3.55 -40.62
CA ALA A 558 6.33 -3.43 -40.85
C ALA A 558 5.55 -3.01 -39.58
N GLY A 559 6.20 -2.95 -38.41
CA GLY A 559 5.59 -2.63 -37.11
C GLY A 559 6.18 -1.37 -36.46
N GLU A 560 6.69 -0.43 -37.24
CA GLU A 560 7.26 0.83 -36.75
C GLU A 560 6.24 1.66 -35.93
N ASP A 561 4.95 1.61 -36.30
CA ASP A 561 3.87 2.26 -35.55
C ASP A 561 3.61 1.61 -34.18
N LEU A 562 3.69 0.27 -34.10
CA LEU A 562 3.65 -0.47 -32.83
C LEU A 562 4.89 -0.17 -31.97
N TYR A 563 6.07 -0.06 -32.58
CA TYR A 563 7.30 0.29 -31.84
C TYR A 563 7.22 1.71 -31.26
N ALA A 564 6.73 2.69 -32.04
CA ALA A 564 6.53 4.05 -31.56
C ALA A 564 5.55 4.10 -30.37
N GLN A 565 4.42 3.41 -30.47
CA GLN A 565 3.43 3.28 -29.39
C GLN A 565 4.02 2.61 -28.14
N PHE A 566 4.73 1.48 -28.30
CA PHE A 566 5.36 0.75 -27.20
C PHE A 566 6.43 1.60 -26.49
N LYS A 567 7.25 2.32 -27.27
CA LYS A 567 8.27 3.25 -26.73
C LYS A 567 7.63 4.41 -25.96
N ALA A 568 6.51 4.96 -26.43
CA ALA A 568 5.75 5.97 -25.69
C ALA A 568 5.14 5.41 -24.40
N LEU A 569 4.59 4.18 -24.44
CA LEU A 569 3.96 3.53 -23.30
C LEU A 569 4.97 3.24 -22.17
N ILE A 570 6.15 2.69 -22.48
CA ILE A 570 7.20 2.49 -21.46
C ILE A 570 7.78 3.85 -20.99
N SER A 571 7.80 4.90 -21.81
CA SER A 571 8.20 6.26 -21.36
C SER A 571 7.26 6.90 -20.34
N LYS A 572 6.05 6.36 -20.17
CA LYS A 572 5.03 6.88 -19.24
C LYS A 572 4.93 6.09 -17.93
N HIS A 573 5.63 4.94 -17.85
CA HIS A 573 5.66 4.04 -16.69
C HIS A 573 7.07 3.97 -16.07
N ALA A 574 7.78 5.09 -16.03
CA ALA A 574 9.12 5.27 -15.44
C ALA A 574 9.10 6.43 -14.45
#